data_AF-A0A358SJ62-F1
#
_entry.id   AF-A0A358SJ62-F1
#
_cell.length_a   1.000
_cell.length_b   1.000
_cell.length_c   1.000
_cell.angle_alpha   90.00
_cell.angle_beta   90.00
_cell.angle_gamma   90.00
#
_symmetry.space_group_name_H-M   'P 1'
#
loop_
_entity.id
_entity.type
_entity.pdbx_description
1 polymer ?
#
loop_
_entity_poly.entity_id
_entity_poly.type
_entity_poly.pdbx_seq_one_letter_code
_entity_poly.pdbx_strand_id
1 'polypeptide(L)'
;MTDLRVQGAGRRGSGDLTEQPAQADGRRPPKPGSRLGPAGWLRWGWRQLTSMRTALILLFLLAVASIPGSVLPQEGIDPAAVTQYYASHPELAPILNRLSLFSVFAAPWFAAIYLLLFLSLAGCVLPRTFRLVGSSRQQPPRAPGNLARLPMVARYETASEPDAALAAAGRMLAARRFRLRTGNGWVSAEKGYLREVGNLLFHIALLALLGSVALGGIWGYKANRLLVAGQSFANTPTALDVFRPGRLVTPSNLQPFTITLKSFRASYVTSGPERSQPITFDASLQYAAAAGAPERSYLLRVNHPLRVDGVRVYLIGHGYAPIFKITSATGKVEFNDPVPFIPVEQSGLTSEGVIKVPFASPSQLGFAGVFLPSAADLGGRLESVFPAPLNPEVSLVSYAG
;
A
#
# COMPACT_ATOMS: atom_id res chain seq x y z
N MET A 1 -21.15 57.80 -9.45
CA MET A 1 -21.07 58.85 -10.48
C MET A 1 -20.07 59.88 -10.00
N THR A 2 -18.81 59.72 -10.39
CA THR A 2 -17.78 60.75 -10.20
C THR A 2 -16.73 60.53 -11.27
N ASP A 3 -16.58 61.53 -12.12
CA ASP A 3 -15.90 61.49 -13.41
C ASP A 3 -14.38 61.34 -13.31
N LEU A 4 -13.85 60.38 -14.07
CA LEU A 4 -12.42 60.23 -14.37
C LEU A 4 -12.09 61.08 -15.61
N ARG A 5 -11.42 62.21 -15.40
CA ARG A 5 -10.91 63.06 -16.47
C ARG A 5 -9.47 62.63 -16.81
N VAL A 6 -9.30 61.95 -17.93
CA VAL A 6 -8.01 61.64 -18.54
C VAL A 6 -7.54 62.86 -19.33
N GLN A 7 -6.41 63.46 -18.97
CA GLN A 7 -5.70 64.42 -19.81
C GLN A 7 -4.35 63.83 -20.21
N GLY A 8 -4.23 63.54 -21.50
CA GLY A 8 -2.94 63.31 -22.15
C GLY A 8 -2.33 64.64 -22.59
N ALA A 9 -1.02 64.76 -22.42
CA ALA A 9 -0.19 65.70 -23.16
C ALA A 9 1.20 65.09 -23.31
N GLY A 10 1.60 64.81 -24.54
CA GLY A 10 2.98 64.43 -24.88
C GLY A 10 3.84 65.64 -25.20
N ARG A 11 5.17 65.50 -25.08
CA ARG A 11 6.12 65.84 -26.14
C ARG A 11 7.56 65.45 -25.79
N ARG A 12 8.17 64.87 -26.81
CA ARG A 12 9.58 64.65 -27.18
C ARG A 12 10.65 65.41 -26.38
N GLY A 13 11.68 64.67 -25.99
CA GLY A 13 13.04 65.16 -25.75
C GLY A 13 14.04 64.10 -26.24
N SER A 14 14.57 64.32 -27.45
CA SER A 14 15.69 63.59 -28.05
C SER A 14 17.00 64.08 -27.43
N GLY A 15 17.80 63.16 -26.88
CA GLY A 15 19.14 63.44 -26.38
C GLY A 15 20.03 62.23 -26.63
N ASP A 16 21.00 62.42 -27.51
CA ASP A 16 22.00 61.46 -27.95
C ASP A 16 22.99 61.06 -26.83
N LEU A 17 23.27 59.75 -26.80
CA LEU A 17 24.58 59.09 -26.66
C LEU A 17 25.57 59.55 -25.57
N THR A 18 25.74 58.69 -24.56
CA THR A 18 27.08 58.14 -24.25
C THR A 18 26.94 56.76 -23.58
N GLU A 19 26.95 55.69 -24.40
CA GLU A 19 27.03 54.31 -23.92
C GLU A 19 28.49 53.99 -23.52
N GLN A 20 28.73 53.80 -22.22
CA GLN A 20 29.95 53.15 -21.73
C GLN A 20 29.80 51.63 -21.88
N PRO A 21 30.78 50.91 -22.45
CA PRO A 21 30.69 49.46 -22.59
C PRO A 21 30.81 48.78 -21.22
N ALA A 22 29.74 48.13 -20.80
CA ALA A 22 29.74 47.22 -19.67
C ALA A 22 30.67 46.02 -19.99
N GLN A 23 31.66 45.80 -19.12
CA GLN A 23 32.53 44.63 -19.15
C GLN A 23 31.67 43.35 -19.06
N ALA A 24 31.62 42.60 -20.16
CA ALA A 24 30.98 41.30 -20.23
C ALA A 24 31.85 40.28 -19.47
N ASP A 25 31.30 39.76 -18.38
CA ASP A 25 31.81 38.59 -17.65
C ASP A 25 31.93 37.39 -18.61
N GLY A 26 33.15 36.86 -18.73
CA GLY A 26 33.58 35.90 -19.75
C GLY A 26 33.01 34.48 -19.59
N ARG A 27 31.69 34.31 -19.68
CA ARG A 27 31.10 32.98 -19.87
C ARG A 27 31.14 32.59 -21.33
N ARG A 28 32.14 31.78 -21.69
CA ARG A 28 32.22 31.09 -22.98
C ARG A 28 30.86 30.42 -23.32
N PRO A 29 30.33 30.58 -24.54
CA PRO A 29 29.15 29.86 -24.97
C PRO A 29 29.44 28.34 -24.96
N PRO A 30 28.48 27.49 -24.55
CA PRO A 30 28.68 26.05 -24.53
C PRO A 30 28.95 25.54 -25.95
N LYS A 31 30.07 24.83 -26.13
CA LYS A 31 30.43 24.18 -27.40
C LYS A 31 29.31 23.20 -27.82
N PRO A 32 28.80 23.27 -29.06
CA PRO A 32 27.83 22.30 -29.54
C PRO A 32 28.51 20.94 -29.76
N GLY A 33 27.94 19.87 -29.20
CA GLY A 33 28.24 18.50 -29.65
C GLY A 33 29.21 17.67 -28.80
N SER A 34 29.35 17.89 -27.49
CA SER A 34 29.97 16.84 -26.66
C SER A 34 29.00 15.66 -26.52
N ARG A 35 29.35 14.53 -27.14
CA ARG A 35 28.71 13.25 -26.85
C ARG A 35 28.75 13.08 -25.32
N LEU A 36 27.59 12.89 -24.70
CA LEU A 36 27.51 12.72 -23.26
C LEU A 36 28.39 11.52 -22.87
N GLY A 37 29.44 11.75 -22.09
CA GLY A 37 30.14 10.67 -21.43
C GLY A 37 29.22 9.96 -20.42
N PRO A 38 29.65 8.85 -19.80
CA PRO A 38 28.83 8.09 -18.85
C PRO A 38 28.24 8.96 -17.73
N ALA A 39 29.03 9.87 -17.16
CA ALA A 39 28.57 10.83 -16.15
C ALA A 39 27.60 11.90 -16.71
N GLY A 40 27.66 12.19 -18.00
CA GLY A 40 26.70 13.06 -18.70
C GLY A 40 25.34 12.38 -18.86
N TRP A 41 25.35 11.11 -19.23
CA TRP A 41 24.14 10.26 -19.30
C TRP A 41 23.48 10.08 -17.94
N LEU A 42 24.25 9.80 -16.89
CA LEU A 42 23.71 9.64 -15.53
C LEU A 42 23.06 10.94 -15.03
N ARG A 43 23.71 12.09 -15.23
CA ARG A 43 23.14 13.40 -14.87
C ARG A 43 21.91 13.73 -15.70
N TRP A 44 21.91 13.41 -16.98
CA TRP A 44 20.73 13.60 -17.83
C TRP A 44 19.58 12.73 -17.36
N GLY A 45 19.81 11.43 -17.14
CA GLY A 45 18.80 10.49 -16.65
C GLY A 45 18.23 10.91 -15.30
N TRP A 46 19.08 11.32 -14.36
CA TRP A 46 18.65 11.87 -13.08
C TRP A 46 17.76 13.11 -13.23
N ARG A 47 18.11 14.05 -14.13
CA ARG A 47 17.26 15.23 -14.41
C ARG A 47 15.92 14.86 -15.04
N GLN A 48 15.88 13.85 -15.91
CA GLN A 48 14.62 13.37 -16.48
C GLN A 48 13.76 12.73 -15.39
N LEU A 49 14.36 11.88 -14.56
CA LEU A 49 13.64 11.17 -13.50
C LEU A 49 13.10 12.12 -12.42
N THR A 50 13.86 13.17 -12.08
CA THR A 50 13.47 14.18 -11.07
C THR A 50 12.63 15.33 -11.64
N SER A 51 12.09 15.19 -12.85
CA SER A 51 11.17 16.17 -13.41
C SER A 51 9.72 15.86 -12.97
N MET A 52 8.94 16.91 -12.70
CA MET A 52 7.51 16.77 -12.36
C MET A 52 6.73 16.09 -13.50
N ARG A 53 7.07 16.37 -14.76
CA ARG A 53 6.44 15.72 -15.91
C ARG A 53 6.59 14.20 -15.84
N THR A 54 7.80 13.71 -15.57
CA THR A 54 8.06 12.28 -15.45
C THR A 54 7.31 11.67 -14.27
N ALA A 55 7.25 12.35 -13.12
CA ALA A 55 6.49 11.88 -11.97
C ALA A 55 4.99 11.67 -12.31
N LEU A 56 4.37 12.62 -13.02
CA LEU A 56 2.98 12.50 -13.47
C LEU A 56 2.78 11.34 -14.46
N ILE A 57 3.71 11.18 -15.41
CA ILE A 57 3.65 10.06 -16.37
C ILE A 57 3.78 8.72 -15.64
N LEU A 58 4.72 8.60 -14.70
CA LEU A 58 4.91 7.38 -13.91
C LEU A 58 3.71 7.09 -13.02
N LEU A 59 3.08 8.11 -12.44
CA LEU A 59 1.84 7.97 -11.68
C LEU A 59 0.70 7.44 -12.57
N PHE A 60 0.53 8.02 -13.77
CA PHE A 60 -0.46 7.55 -14.73
C PHE A 60 -0.18 6.11 -15.19
N LEU A 61 1.09 5.80 -15.48
CA LEU A 61 1.51 4.46 -15.86
C LEU A 61 1.26 3.45 -14.75
N LEU A 62 1.52 3.80 -13.49
CA LEU A 62 1.21 2.97 -12.32
C LEU A 62 -0.29 2.68 -12.21
N ALA A 63 -1.14 3.69 -12.47
CA ALA A 63 -2.60 3.52 -12.46
C ALA A 63 -3.06 2.54 -13.54
N VAL A 64 -2.59 2.70 -14.79
CA VAL A 64 -2.91 1.79 -15.90
C VAL A 64 -2.38 0.37 -15.62
N ALA A 65 -1.15 0.27 -15.12
CA ALA A 65 -0.51 -0.99 -14.74
C ALA A 65 -1.25 -1.74 -13.63
N SER A 66 -2.01 -1.04 -12.78
CA SER A 66 -2.76 -1.66 -11.68
C SER A 66 -4.10 -2.26 -12.12
N ILE A 67 -4.64 -1.87 -13.29
CA ILE A 67 -5.94 -2.34 -13.79
C ILE A 67 -6.01 -3.87 -13.89
N PRO A 68 -5.06 -4.58 -14.53
CA PRO A 68 -5.13 -6.04 -14.64
C PRO A 68 -5.11 -6.71 -13.26
N GLY A 69 -4.34 -6.16 -12.32
CA GLY A 69 -4.24 -6.68 -10.95
C GLY A 69 -5.54 -6.55 -10.13
N SER A 70 -6.46 -5.67 -10.55
CA SER A 70 -7.79 -5.50 -9.93
C SER A 70 -8.89 -6.30 -10.61
N VAL A 71 -8.70 -6.66 -11.89
CA VAL A 71 -9.72 -7.37 -12.69
C VAL A 71 -9.48 -8.89 -12.68
N LEU A 72 -8.22 -9.33 -12.69
CA LEU A 72 -7.85 -10.75 -12.73
C LEU A 72 -7.56 -11.26 -11.32
N PRO A 73 -7.86 -12.54 -11.02
CA PRO A 73 -7.53 -13.15 -9.74
C PRO A 73 -6.02 -13.08 -9.49
N GLN A 74 -5.60 -12.76 -8.27
CA GLN A 74 -4.19 -12.65 -7.92
C GLN A 74 -3.77 -13.81 -7.04
N GLU A 75 -2.71 -14.51 -7.44
CA GLU A 75 -2.19 -15.70 -6.74
C GLU A 75 -1.74 -15.39 -5.30
N GLY A 76 -1.31 -14.15 -5.05
CA GLY A 76 -0.96 -13.68 -3.71
C GLY A 76 -2.15 -13.46 -2.76
N ILE A 77 -3.38 -13.43 -3.29
CA ILE A 77 -4.64 -13.14 -2.56
C ILE A 77 -5.52 -14.40 -2.52
N ASP A 78 -5.84 -14.97 -3.69
CA ASP A 78 -6.70 -16.14 -3.82
C ASP A 78 -6.12 -17.13 -4.88
N PRO A 79 -5.25 -18.06 -4.45
CA PRO A 79 -4.69 -19.09 -5.33
C PRO A 79 -5.76 -20.03 -5.94
N ALA A 80 -6.88 -20.24 -5.25
CA ALA A 80 -7.94 -21.14 -5.71
C ALA A 80 -8.67 -20.52 -6.91
N ALA A 81 -8.98 -19.22 -6.85
CA ALA A 81 -9.57 -18.48 -7.97
C ALA A 81 -8.66 -18.48 -9.22
N VAL A 82 -7.32 -18.42 -9.05
CA VAL A 82 -6.38 -18.56 -10.17
C VAL A 82 -6.45 -19.96 -10.77
N THR A 83 -6.47 -21.00 -9.96
CA THR A 83 -6.62 -22.39 -10.42
C THR A 83 -7.91 -22.59 -11.21
N GLN A 84 -9.03 -22.05 -10.72
CA GLN A 84 -10.31 -22.08 -11.42
C GLN A 84 -10.27 -21.31 -12.75
N TYR A 85 -9.52 -20.21 -12.82
CA TYR A 85 -9.31 -19.47 -14.07
C TYR A 85 -8.56 -20.30 -15.10
N TYR A 86 -7.54 -21.06 -14.70
CA TYR A 86 -6.84 -21.99 -15.60
C TYR A 86 -7.75 -23.10 -16.12
N ALA A 87 -8.64 -23.64 -15.28
CA ALA A 87 -9.59 -24.66 -15.69
C ALA A 87 -10.63 -24.13 -16.69
N SER A 88 -11.09 -22.89 -16.50
CA SER A 88 -12.09 -22.25 -17.38
C SER A 88 -11.50 -21.66 -18.67
N HIS A 89 -10.22 -21.27 -18.66
CA HIS A 89 -9.55 -20.59 -19.78
C HIS A 89 -8.15 -21.20 -20.09
N PRO A 90 -8.08 -22.47 -20.53
CA PRO A 90 -6.81 -23.21 -20.64
C PRO A 90 -5.81 -22.64 -21.65
N GLU A 91 -6.27 -21.97 -22.72
CA GLU A 91 -5.38 -21.37 -23.73
C GLU A 91 -4.89 -19.97 -23.33
N LEU A 92 -5.75 -19.17 -22.70
CA LEU A 92 -5.47 -17.78 -22.36
C LEU A 92 -4.64 -17.64 -21.07
N ALA A 93 -4.93 -18.48 -20.06
CA ALA A 93 -4.29 -18.38 -18.75
C ALA A 93 -2.75 -18.49 -18.82
N PRO A 94 -2.13 -19.41 -19.59
CA PRO A 94 -0.68 -19.46 -19.73
C PRO A 94 -0.07 -18.18 -20.33
N ILE A 95 -0.76 -17.52 -21.26
CA ILE A 95 -0.30 -16.27 -21.90
C ILE A 95 -0.32 -15.12 -20.87
N LEU A 96 -1.44 -14.97 -20.15
CA LEU A 96 -1.56 -13.97 -19.09
C LEU A 96 -0.51 -14.17 -18.00
N ASN A 97 -0.22 -15.43 -17.64
CA ASN A 97 0.78 -15.75 -16.64
C ASN A 97 2.22 -15.42 -17.09
N ARG A 98 2.54 -15.60 -18.37
CA ARG A 98 3.85 -15.17 -18.93
C ARG A 98 4.07 -13.66 -18.81
N LEU A 99 3.00 -12.87 -18.82
CA LEU A 99 3.01 -11.43 -18.58
C LEU A 99 2.94 -11.06 -17.09
N SER A 100 2.91 -12.06 -16.20
CA SER A 100 2.74 -11.92 -14.74
C SER A 100 1.41 -11.28 -14.33
N LEU A 101 0.33 -11.48 -15.09
CA LEU A 101 -0.96 -10.82 -14.83
C LEU A 101 -1.77 -11.44 -13.66
N PHE A 102 -1.45 -12.66 -13.23
CA PHE A 102 -1.95 -13.24 -11.97
C PHE A 102 -1.09 -12.87 -10.75
N SER A 103 0.01 -12.15 -10.97
CA SER A 103 0.97 -11.76 -9.94
C SER A 103 1.52 -10.35 -10.20
N VAL A 104 0.65 -9.43 -10.65
CA VAL A 104 1.03 -8.09 -11.14
C VAL A 104 1.85 -7.32 -10.11
N PHE A 105 1.42 -7.35 -8.85
CA PHE A 105 2.08 -6.62 -7.76
C PHE A 105 3.44 -7.20 -7.35
N ALA A 106 3.77 -8.42 -7.80
CA ALA A 106 5.08 -9.04 -7.63
C ALA A 106 5.92 -9.01 -8.91
N ALA A 107 5.36 -8.54 -10.04
CA ALA A 107 6.02 -8.58 -11.33
C ALA A 107 7.20 -7.59 -11.42
N PRO A 108 8.34 -7.96 -12.03
CA PRO A 108 9.50 -7.07 -12.16
C PRO A 108 9.21 -5.77 -12.92
N TRP A 109 8.32 -5.82 -13.92
CA TRP A 109 7.95 -4.64 -14.70
C TRP A 109 7.11 -3.65 -13.88
N PHE A 110 6.18 -4.14 -13.05
CA PHE A 110 5.43 -3.32 -12.10
C PHE A 110 6.38 -2.76 -11.04
N ALA A 111 7.34 -3.59 -10.61
CA ALA A 111 8.38 -3.20 -9.68
C ALA A 111 9.21 -2.00 -10.19
N ALA A 112 9.60 -2.04 -11.46
CA ALA A 112 10.33 -0.95 -12.09
C ALA A 112 9.55 0.37 -12.08
N ILE A 113 8.24 0.34 -12.38
CA ILE A 113 7.39 1.55 -12.39
C ILE A 113 7.34 2.17 -11.00
N TYR A 114 7.06 1.38 -9.95
CA TYR A 114 6.99 1.93 -8.59
C TYR A 114 8.35 2.44 -8.11
N LEU A 115 9.46 1.74 -8.43
CA LEU A 115 10.80 2.16 -8.03
C LEU A 115 11.21 3.47 -8.70
N LEU A 116 10.91 3.62 -9.99
CA LEU A 116 11.14 4.88 -10.72
C LEU A 116 10.29 6.00 -10.14
N LEU A 117 9.01 5.74 -9.82
CA LEU A 117 8.14 6.73 -9.21
C LEU A 117 8.67 7.16 -7.83
N PHE A 118 9.12 6.21 -7.01
CA PHE A 118 9.71 6.48 -5.71
C PHE A 118 10.98 7.31 -5.82
N LEU A 119 11.89 6.94 -6.73
CA LEU A 119 13.15 7.64 -6.92
C LEU A 119 12.92 9.05 -7.49
N SER A 120 11.94 9.20 -8.40
CA SER A 120 11.47 10.50 -8.90
C SER A 120 10.96 11.38 -7.77
N LEU A 121 10.07 10.83 -6.93
CA LEU A 121 9.50 11.53 -5.78
C LEU A 121 10.60 11.98 -4.81
N ALA A 122 11.50 11.09 -4.41
CA ALA A 122 12.61 11.40 -3.52
C ALA A 122 13.52 12.50 -4.08
N GLY A 123 13.89 12.39 -5.36
CA GLY A 123 14.74 13.37 -6.03
C GLY A 123 14.08 14.73 -6.26
N CYS A 124 12.74 14.80 -6.33
CA CYS A 124 11.99 16.05 -6.34
C CYS A 124 11.91 16.70 -4.95
N VAL A 125 11.64 15.89 -3.92
CA VAL A 125 11.30 16.34 -2.56
C VAL A 125 12.55 16.74 -1.78
N LEU A 126 13.58 15.89 -1.73
CA LEU A 126 14.75 16.13 -0.87
C LEU A 126 15.44 17.48 -1.14
N PRO A 127 15.79 17.85 -2.40
CA PRO A 127 16.46 19.13 -2.66
C PRO A 127 15.53 20.33 -2.41
N ARG A 128 14.22 20.15 -2.57
CA ARG A 128 13.24 21.19 -2.26
C ARG A 128 13.12 21.42 -0.76
N THR A 129 13.15 20.35 0.05
CA THR A 129 13.18 20.43 1.50
C THR A 129 14.37 21.23 2.00
N PHE A 130 15.58 20.91 1.54
CA PHE A 130 16.78 21.64 1.96
C PHE A 130 16.73 23.11 1.56
N ARG A 131 16.26 23.43 0.34
CA ARG A 131 16.10 24.82 -0.10
C ARG A 131 15.07 25.58 0.73
N LEU A 132 13.91 24.97 1.03
CA LEU A 132 12.86 25.57 1.83
C LEU A 132 13.33 25.85 3.26
N VAL A 133 14.03 24.91 3.89
CA VAL A 133 14.62 25.10 5.23
C VAL A 133 15.65 26.22 5.20
N GLY A 134 16.44 26.31 4.12
CA GLY A 134 17.37 27.42 3.89
C GLY A 134 16.64 28.76 3.79
N SER A 135 15.67 28.89 2.88
CA SER A 135 14.94 30.15 2.65
C SER A 135 14.10 30.57 3.87
N SER A 136 13.49 29.61 4.58
CA SER A 136 12.72 29.91 5.80
C SER A 136 13.59 30.48 6.92
N ARG A 137 14.90 30.22 6.90
CA ARG A 137 15.87 30.78 7.86
C ARG A 137 16.44 32.13 7.42
N GLN A 138 16.35 32.49 6.14
CA GLN A 138 16.82 33.77 5.63
C GLN A 138 15.88 34.91 6.01
N GLN A 139 16.40 36.14 6.11
CA GLN A 139 15.58 37.34 6.30
C GLN A 139 14.80 37.65 5.01
N PRO A 140 13.65 38.36 5.09
CA PRO A 140 12.94 38.83 3.92
C PRO A 140 13.88 39.55 2.93
N PRO A 141 13.66 39.44 1.62
CA PRO A 141 14.49 40.11 0.63
C PRO A 141 14.41 41.64 0.79
N ARG A 142 15.49 42.36 0.45
CA ARG A 142 15.48 43.84 0.46
C ARG A 142 14.48 44.34 -0.58
N ALA A 143 13.86 45.50 -0.32
CA ALA A 143 13.01 46.12 -1.33
C ALA A 143 13.84 46.44 -2.61
N PRO A 144 13.31 46.15 -3.81
CA PRO A 144 14.00 46.46 -5.05
C PRO A 144 14.07 47.98 -5.25
N GLY A 145 15.16 48.48 -5.82
CA GLY A 145 15.36 49.91 -6.06
C GLY A 145 14.32 50.56 -6.99
N ASN A 146 13.62 49.76 -7.81
CA ASN A 146 12.52 50.23 -8.66
C ASN A 146 11.27 49.36 -8.46
N LEU A 147 10.34 49.86 -7.64
CA LEU A 147 9.07 49.19 -7.33
C LEU A 147 8.13 49.07 -8.55
N ALA A 148 8.29 49.92 -9.58
CA ALA A 148 7.44 49.87 -10.78
C ALA A 148 7.70 48.64 -11.67
N ARG A 149 8.81 47.92 -11.43
CA ARG A 149 9.11 46.65 -12.11
C ARG A 149 8.38 45.46 -11.48
N LEU A 150 7.76 45.64 -10.32
CA LEU A 150 6.97 44.57 -9.69
C LEU A 150 5.64 44.40 -10.44
N PRO A 151 5.19 43.15 -10.68
CA PRO A 151 3.93 42.89 -11.39
C PRO A 151 2.71 43.52 -10.72
N MET A 152 2.76 43.68 -9.40
CA MET A 152 1.71 44.28 -8.58
C MET A 152 2.31 45.45 -7.81
N VAL A 153 1.95 46.67 -8.21
CA VAL A 153 2.38 47.91 -7.55
C VAL A 153 1.18 48.84 -7.37
N ALA A 154 1.10 49.49 -6.22
CA ALA A 154 0.14 50.56 -5.95
C ALA A 154 0.88 51.71 -5.29
N ARG A 155 0.46 52.95 -5.57
CA ARG A 155 1.03 54.18 -5.00
C ARG A 155 -0.08 54.99 -4.37
N TYR A 156 0.21 55.53 -3.20
CA TYR A 156 -0.69 56.38 -2.43
C TYR A 156 0.14 57.53 -1.85
N GLU A 157 -0.47 58.70 -1.70
CA GLU A 157 0.13 59.85 -1.04
C GLU A 157 -0.30 59.92 0.43
N THR A 158 0.55 60.46 1.29
CA THR A 158 0.28 60.62 2.72
C THR A 158 0.92 61.91 3.23
N ALA A 159 0.28 62.56 4.19
CA ALA A 159 0.83 63.72 4.91
C ALA A 159 1.81 63.32 6.01
N SER A 160 1.99 62.01 6.26
CA SER A 160 2.94 61.51 7.26
C SER A 160 4.38 61.62 6.78
N GLU A 161 5.29 62.01 7.69
CA GLU A 161 6.72 61.93 7.44
C GLU A 161 7.16 60.51 7.04
N PRO A 162 8.16 60.34 6.15
CA PRO A 162 8.54 59.04 5.59
C PRO A 162 8.81 57.97 6.66
N ASP A 163 9.55 58.30 7.71
CA ASP A 163 9.89 57.35 8.78
C ASP A 163 8.67 56.97 9.62
N ALA A 164 7.74 57.91 9.85
CA ALA A 164 6.50 57.64 10.55
C ALA A 164 5.57 56.71 9.74
N ALA A 165 5.51 56.92 8.42
CA ALA A 165 4.76 56.06 7.50
C ALA A 165 5.35 54.63 7.46
N LEU A 166 6.67 54.48 7.39
CA LEU A 166 7.35 53.19 7.42
C LEU A 166 7.16 52.46 8.77
N ALA A 167 7.23 53.18 9.89
CA ALA A 167 6.99 52.61 11.22
C ALA A 167 5.53 52.14 11.38
N ALA A 168 4.56 52.91 10.88
CA ALA A 168 3.15 52.51 10.85
C ALA A 168 2.93 51.24 10.01
N ALA A 169 3.51 51.20 8.80
CA ALA A 169 3.45 50.02 7.93
C ALA A 169 4.08 48.78 8.58
N GLY A 170 5.25 48.94 9.21
CA GLY A 170 5.93 47.88 9.95
C GLY A 170 5.07 47.33 11.09
N ARG A 171 4.47 48.20 11.92
CA ARG A 171 3.56 47.78 13.00
C ARG A 171 2.35 47.01 12.49
N MET A 172 1.71 47.49 11.42
CA MET A 172 0.57 46.81 10.81
C MET A 172 0.94 45.41 10.30
N LEU A 173 2.08 45.29 9.60
CA LEU A 173 2.55 44.01 9.04
C LEU A 173 3.00 43.05 10.16
N ALA A 174 3.65 43.56 11.21
CA ALA A 174 4.00 42.78 12.40
C ALA A 174 2.75 42.23 13.12
N ALA A 175 1.72 43.06 13.30
CA ALA A 175 0.44 42.64 13.90
C ALA A 175 -0.23 41.49 13.13
N ARG A 176 -0.02 41.45 11.81
CA ARG A 176 -0.48 40.36 10.94
C ARG A 176 0.50 39.17 10.86
N ARG A 177 1.53 39.14 11.71
CA ARG A 177 2.56 38.09 11.80
C ARG A 177 3.38 37.91 10.52
N PHE A 178 3.68 38.99 9.81
CA PHE A 178 4.67 38.95 8.74
C PHE A 178 6.08 38.97 9.31
N ARG A 179 7.02 38.29 8.64
CA ARG A 179 8.44 38.44 8.93
C ARG A 179 8.90 39.73 8.26
N LEU A 180 9.54 40.61 9.02
CA LEU A 180 9.91 41.95 8.55
C LEU A 180 11.41 42.08 8.34
N ARG A 181 11.77 42.92 7.38
CA ARG A 181 13.10 43.50 7.22
C ARG A 181 12.94 44.97 6.90
N THR A 182 13.61 45.81 7.65
CA THR A 182 13.60 47.27 7.47
C THR A 182 14.92 47.74 6.88
N GLY A 183 14.90 48.89 6.21
CA GLY A 183 16.09 49.61 5.77
C GLY A 183 15.75 51.05 5.39
N ASN A 184 16.75 51.81 4.95
CA ASN A 184 16.61 53.25 4.66
C ASN A 184 15.57 53.47 3.55
N GLY A 185 14.41 54.02 3.91
CA GLY A 185 13.32 54.31 2.97
C GLY A 185 12.44 53.12 2.57
N TRP A 186 12.54 51.96 3.23
CA TRP A 186 11.70 50.79 2.88
C TRP A 186 11.45 49.81 4.03
N VAL A 187 10.30 49.12 3.94
CA VAL A 187 9.95 47.94 4.75
C VAL A 187 9.59 46.80 3.79
N SER A 188 10.21 45.64 3.98
CA SER A 188 9.90 44.41 3.28
C SER A 188 9.28 43.40 4.25
N ALA A 189 8.28 42.68 3.78
CA ALA A 189 7.53 41.74 4.59
C ALA A 189 7.22 40.47 3.80
N GLU A 190 7.40 39.31 4.41
CA GLU A 190 7.03 38.03 3.81
C GLU A 190 6.19 37.17 4.77
N LYS A 191 5.31 36.36 4.19
CA LYS A 191 4.49 35.35 4.86
C LYS A 191 4.06 34.33 3.81
N GLY A 192 3.68 33.12 4.22
CA GLY A 192 3.01 32.15 3.32
C GLY A 192 3.72 30.82 3.10
N TYR A 193 4.76 30.47 3.88
CA TYR A 193 5.45 29.18 3.75
C TYR A 193 4.57 27.95 4.06
N LEU A 194 3.43 28.12 4.73
CA LEU A 194 2.58 26.99 5.19
C LEU A 194 2.10 26.11 4.03
N ARG A 195 1.70 26.70 2.89
CA ARG A 195 1.26 25.94 1.71
C ARG A 195 2.39 25.05 1.17
N GLU A 196 3.61 25.59 1.13
CA GLU A 196 4.77 24.87 0.62
C GLU A 196 5.25 23.80 1.60
N VAL A 197 5.29 24.12 2.90
CA VAL A 197 5.61 23.17 3.98
C VAL A 197 4.60 22.03 4.00
N GLY A 198 3.29 22.32 3.92
CA GLY A 198 2.25 21.29 3.93
C GLY A 198 2.36 20.34 2.73
N ASN A 199 2.53 20.88 1.52
CA ASN A 199 2.76 20.07 0.34
C ASN A 199 4.01 19.19 0.48
N LEU A 200 5.11 19.73 0.99
CA LEU A 200 6.35 19.00 1.14
C LEU A 200 6.26 17.93 2.24
N LEU A 201 5.63 18.25 3.38
CA LEU A 201 5.40 17.34 4.49
C LEU A 201 4.58 16.13 4.04
N PHE A 202 3.52 16.35 3.24
CA PHE A 202 2.72 15.27 2.66
C PHE A 202 3.59 14.29 1.87
N HIS A 203 4.43 14.80 0.97
CA HIS A 203 5.29 13.95 0.16
C HIS A 203 6.39 13.26 0.99
N ILE A 204 6.96 13.93 2.00
CA ILE A 204 7.90 13.32 2.93
C ILE A 204 7.22 12.20 3.72
N ALA A 205 5.98 12.40 4.18
CA ALA A 205 5.22 11.38 4.89
C ALA A 205 4.95 10.16 4.00
N LEU A 206 4.64 10.36 2.72
CA LEU A 206 4.51 9.26 1.75
C LEU A 206 5.84 8.50 1.56
N LEU A 207 6.96 9.22 1.43
CA LEU A 207 8.29 8.59 1.35
C LEU A 207 8.62 7.82 2.62
N ALA A 208 8.30 8.37 3.79
CA ALA A 208 8.52 7.72 5.08
C ALA A 208 7.67 6.45 5.22
N LEU A 209 6.38 6.51 4.89
CA LEU A 209 5.48 5.35 4.87
C LEU A 209 6.03 4.23 3.97
N LEU A 210 6.42 4.58 2.75
CA LEU A 210 6.96 3.61 1.80
C LEU A 210 8.31 3.04 2.26
N GLY A 211 9.16 3.87 2.86
CA GLY A 211 10.36 3.43 3.56
C GLY A 211 10.03 2.42 4.65
N SER A 212 9.08 2.72 5.54
CA SER A 212 8.64 1.79 6.60
C SER A 212 8.11 0.47 6.05
N VAL A 213 7.34 0.47 4.96
CA VAL A 213 6.87 -0.76 4.29
C VAL A 213 8.04 -1.56 3.73
N ALA A 214 8.99 -0.91 3.06
CA ALA A 214 10.17 -1.57 2.50
C ALA A 214 11.04 -2.19 3.60
N LEU A 215 11.31 -1.46 4.68
CA LEU A 215 12.00 -1.99 5.85
C LEU A 215 11.19 -3.16 6.46
N GLY A 216 9.88 -2.98 6.65
CA GLY A 216 8.99 -4.04 7.14
C GLY A 216 9.01 -5.32 6.28
N GLY A 217 9.18 -5.21 4.96
CA GLY A 217 9.34 -6.36 4.06
C GLY A 217 10.72 -7.02 4.11
N ILE A 218 11.76 -6.31 4.55
CA ILE A 218 13.13 -6.84 4.70
C ILE A 218 13.28 -7.58 6.03
N TRP A 219 12.77 -7.01 7.13
CA TRP A 219 12.91 -7.55 8.50
C TRP A 219 11.67 -8.26 9.04
N GLY A 220 10.52 -8.12 8.39
CA GLY A 220 9.29 -8.83 8.76
C GLY A 220 9.10 -10.13 7.99
N TYR A 221 8.11 -10.91 8.39
CA TYR A 221 7.69 -12.11 7.67
C TYR A 221 6.16 -12.18 7.58
N LYS A 222 5.67 -12.95 6.61
CA LYS A 222 4.27 -13.34 6.53
C LYS A 222 4.19 -14.86 6.53
N ALA A 223 3.22 -15.41 7.24
CA ALA A 223 3.01 -16.84 7.29
C ALA A 223 1.53 -17.18 7.41
N ASN A 224 1.15 -18.33 6.86
CA ASN A 224 -0.19 -18.89 6.99
C ASN A 224 -0.11 -20.27 7.63
N ARG A 225 -1.12 -20.59 8.43
CA ARG A 225 -1.31 -21.91 9.01
C ARG A 225 -2.81 -22.24 9.04
N LEU A 226 -3.18 -23.36 8.44
CA LEU A 226 -4.45 -24.02 8.66
C LEU A 226 -4.41 -24.68 10.03
N LEU A 227 -5.33 -24.27 10.91
CA LEU A 227 -5.42 -24.78 12.27
C LEU A 227 -6.82 -25.34 12.49
N VAL A 228 -6.91 -26.65 12.73
CA VAL A 228 -8.18 -27.32 13.03
C VAL A 228 -8.52 -27.11 14.52
N ALA A 229 -9.80 -26.95 14.83
CA ALA A 229 -10.23 -26.83 16.22
C ALA A 229 -9.81 -28.07 17.04
N GLY A 230 -9.30 -27.84 18.25
CA GLY A 230 -8.67 -28.85 19.09
C GLY A 230 -7.16 -28.99 18.91
N GLN A 231 -6.58 -28.45 17.83
CA GLN A 231 -5.15 -28.51 17.56
C GLN A 231 -4.40 -27.26 18.05
N SER A 232 -3.09 -27.44 18.20
CA SER A 232 -2.14 -26.39 18.56
C SER A 232 -1.00 -26.33 17.55
N PHE A 233 -0.36 -25.17 17.44
CA PHE A 233 0.90 -25.03 16.74
C PHE A 233 1.84 -24.09 17.50
N ALA A 234 3.14 -24.25 17.24
CA ALA A 234 4.17 -23.29 17.62
C ALA A 234 4.59 -22.49 16.39
N ASN A 235 4.92 -21.22 16.54
CA ASN A 235 5.36 -20.37 15.44
C ASN A 235 6.81 -20.69 15.03
N THR A 236 6.97 -21.83 14.35
CA THR A 236 8.23 -22.31 13.79
C THR A 236 8.08 -22.55 12.28
N PRO A 237 9.15 -22.47 11.48
CA PRO A 237 9.02 -22.65 10.03
C PRO A 237 8.44 -24.00 9.61
N THR A 238 8.67 -25.06 10.39
CA THR A 238 8.18 -26.42 10.12
C THR A 238 6.70 -26.61 10.43
N ALA A 239 6.12 -25.75 11.27
CA ALA A 239 4.72 -25.79 11.65
C ALA A 239 3.84 -24.84 10.83
N LEU A 240 4.43 -24.06 9.91
CA LEU A 240 3.74 -23.12 9.05
C LEU A 240 3.55 -23.73 7.65
N ASP A 241 2.35 -23.62 7.08
CA ASP A 241 2.05 -24.20 5.76
C ASP A 241 2.60 -23.33 4.63
N VAL A 242 2.55 -22.01 4.83
CA VAL A 242 3.15 -21.02 3.94
C VAL A 242 4.02 -20.12 4.80
N PHE A 243 5.29 -19.99 4.44
CA PHE A 243 6.23 -19.09 5.11
C PHE A 243 6.94 -18.21 4.08
N ARG A 244 6.77 -16.89 4.20
CA ARG A 244 7.37 -15.87 3.34
C ARG A 244 8.22 -14.94 4.20
N PRO A 245 9.49 -15.31 4.49
CA PRO A 245 10.40 -14.46 5.25
C PRO A 245 10.83 -13.25 4.43
N GLY A 246 11.07 -12.13 5.11
CA GLY A 246 11.84 -11.02 4.56
C GLY A 246 13.29 -11.44 4.31
N ARG A 247 14.00 -10.65 3.49
CA ARG A 247 15.38 -10.98 3.04
C ARG A 247 16.37 -11.17 4.19
N LEU A 248 16.13 -10.53 5.34
CA LEU A 248 17.01 -10.61 6.53
C LEU A 248 16.39 -11.43 7.67
N VAL A 249 15.32 -12.18 7.41
CA VAL A 249 14.65 -13.00 8.42
C VAL A 249 15.14 -14.44 8.34
N THR A 250 15.61 -14.95 9.47
CA THR A 250 15.95 -16.37 9.66
C THR A 250 14.93 -17.04 10.59
N PRO A 251 14.89 -18.39 10.64
CA PRO A 251 14.07 -19.13 11.59
C PRO A 251 14.19 -18.68 13.06
N SER A 252 15.37 -18.24 13.50
CA SER A 252 15.60 -17.79 14.88
C SER A 252 15.03 -16.41 15.18
N ASN A 253 14.57 -15.66 14.17
CA ASN A 253 13.89 -14.38 14.36
C ASN A 253 12.38 -14.53 14.58
N LEU A 254 11.82 -15.76 14.48
CA LEU A 254 10.40 -15.98 14.74
C LEU A 254 10.14 -15.94 16.24
N GLN A 255 9.08 -15.22 16.62
CA GLN A 255 8.62 -15.21 18.00
C GLN A 255 8.11 -16.61 18.39
N PRO A 256 8.62 -17.24 19.46
CA PRO A 256 8.32 -18.64 19.79
C PRO A 256 7.01 -18.79 20.58
N PHE A 257 5.92 -18.17 20.11
CA PHE A 257 4.62 -18.34 20.72
C PHE A 257 3.95 -19.64 20.30
N THR A 258 3.00 -20.11 21.10
CA THR A 258 2.09 -21.21 20.76
C THR A 258 0.65 -20.71 20.72
N ILE A 259 -0.16 -21.27 19.82
CA ILE A 259 -1.60 -21.01 19.73
C ILE A 259 -2.32 -22.34 19.63
N THR A 260 -3.40 -22.46 20.40
CA THR A 260 -4.38 -23.54 20.38
C THR A 260 -5.73 -22.98 19.96
N LEU A 261 -6.33 -23.52 18.90
CA LEU A 261 -7.70 -23.17 18.53
C LEU A 261 -8.66 -24.05 19.32
N LYS A 262 -9.40 -23.48 20.28
CA LYS A 262 -10.38 -24.23 21.06
C LYS A 262 -11.67 -24.45 20.28
N SER A 263 -12.15 -23.40 19.60
CA SER A 263 -13.36 -23.47 18.79
C SER A 263 -13.39 -22.34 17.77
N PHE A 264 -14.12 -22.57 16.68
CA PHE A 264 -14.42 -21.55 15.68
C PHE A 264 -15.93 -21.49 15.47
N ARG A 265 -16.48 -20.28 15.40
CA ARG A 265 -17.90 -20.06 15.10
C ARG A 265 -18.03 -18.99 14.02
N ALA A 266 -18.73 -19.34 12.95
CA ALA A 266 -19.20 -18.41 11.95
C ALA A 266 -20.73 -18.29 12.07
N SER A 267 -21.26 -17.08 11.96
CA SER A 267 -22.71 -16.82 11.90
C SER A 267 -23.05 -16.07 10.62
N TYR A 268 -24.23 -16.34 10.06
CA TYR A 268 -24.66 -15.82 8.77
C TYR A 268 -26.11 -15.35 8.84
N VAL A 269 -26.47 -14.39 7.99
CA VAL A 269 -27.85 -13.96 7.80
C VAL A 269 -28.66 -15.11 7.21
N THR A 270 -29.79 -15.43 7.84
CA THR A 270 -30.60 -16.62 7.53
C THR A 270 -31.78 -16.35 6.59
N SER A 271 -32.14 -15.08 6.35
CA SER A 271 -33.31 -14.69 5.54
C SER A 271 -33.13 -13.32 4.87
N GLY A 272 -33.98 -13.02 3.90
CA GLY A 272 -33.96 -11.76 3.16
C GLY A 272 -32.90 -11.69 2.05
N PRO A 273 -32.76 -10.52 1.40
CA PRO A 273 -31.82 -10.32 0.28
C PRO A 273 -30.34 -10.55 0.65
N GLU A 274 -30.01 -10.43 1.93
CA GLU A 274 -28.66 -10.61 2.46
C GLU A 274 -28.39 -12.03 2.97
N ARG A 275 -29.28 -12.99 2.70
CA ARG A 275 -29.09 -14.39 3.10
C ARG A 275 -27.71 -14.89 2.67
N SER A 276 -27.07 -15.65 3.56
CA SER A 276 -25.70 -16.20 3.43
C SER A 276 -24.58 -15.18 3.66
N GLN A 277 -24.89 -13.89 3.85
CA GLN A 277 -23.86 -12.93 4.23
C GLN A 277 -23.35 -13.20 5.66
N PRO A 278 -22.03 -13.10 5.91
CA PRO A 278 -21.47 -13.36 7.23
C PRO A 278 -21.76 -12.22 8.22
N ILE A 279 -22.05 -12.59 9.48
CA ILE A 279 -22.31 -11.67 10.60
C ILE A 279 -21.08 -11.63 11.52
N THR A 280 -20.64 -12.79 12.02
CA THR A 280 -19.45 -12.90 12.88
C THR A 280 -18.56 -14.07 12.49
N PHE A 281 -17.26 -13.89 12.74
CA PHE A 281 -16.28 -14.96 12.75
C PHE A 281 -15.48 -14.86 14.05
N ASP A 282 -15.65 -15.86 14.90
CA ASP A 282 -15.14 -15.87 16.26
C ASP A 282 -14.27 -17.13 16.46
N ALA A 283 -12.96 -16.93 16.57
CA ALA A 283 -11.98 -17.97 16.87
C ALA A 283 -11.55 -17.87 18.34
N SER A 284 -11.96 -18.83 19.16
CA SER A 284 -11.57 -18.89 20.57
C SER A 284 -10.19 -19.53 20.68
N LEU A 285 -9.19 -18.73 21.05
CA LEU A 285 -7.80 -19.15 21.15
C LEU A 285 -7.35 -19.27 22.60
N GLN A 286 -6.43 -20.19 22.85
CA GLN A 286 -5.49 -20.09 23.95
C GLN A 286 -4.08 -19.92 23.38
N TYR A 287 -3.27 -19.04 23.97
CA TYR A 287 -1.92 -18.78 23.48
C TYR A 287 -0.94 -18.58 24.63
N ALA A 288 0.31 -18.98 24.42
CA ALA A 288 1.44 -18.64 25.29
C ALA A 288 2.45 -17.81 24.50
N ALA A 289 2.90 -16.69 25.07
CA ALA A 289 3.75 -15.72 24.36
C ALA A 289 5.20 -16.20 24.13
N ALA A 290 5.63 -17.21 24.89
CA ALA A 290 6.92 -17.89 24.81
C ALA A 290 6.80 -19.28 25.46
N ALA A 291 7.79 -20.14 25.25
CA ALA A 291 7.88 -21.41 25.96
C ALA A 291 7.88 -21.20 27.48
N GLY A 292 7.00 -21.90 28.20
CA GLY A 292 6.84 -21.79 29.65
C GLY A 292 6.08 -20.54 30.14
N ALA A 293 5.65 -19.65 29.26
CA ALA A 293 4.79 -18.52 29.63
C ALA A 293 3.37 -19.00 29.97
N PRO A 294 2.64 -18.29 30.86
CA PRO A 294 1.25 -18.64 31.19
C PRO A 294 0.36 -18.52 29.96
N GLU A 295 -0.52 -19.51 29.77
CA GLU A 295 -1.53 -19.48 28.72
C GLU A 295 -2.57 -18.38 28.99
N ARG A 296 -3.01 -17.73 27.91
CA ARG A 296 -4.02 -16.68 27.94
C ARG A 296 -5.10 -16.98 26.91
N SER A 297 -6.34 -16.73 27.29
CA SER A 297 -7.47 -16.80 26.37
C SER A 297 -7.55 -15.53 25.52
N TYR A 298 -7.86 -15.68 24.24
CA TYR A 298 -8.11 -14.55 23.34
C TYR A 298 -9.20 -14.92 22.34
N LEU A 299 -10.16 -14.01 22.12
CA LEU A 299 -11.17 -14.15 21.09
C LEU A 299 -10.69 -13.41 19.83
N LEU A 300 -10.19 -14.16 18.86
CA LEU A 300 -9.74 -13.61 17.58
C LEU A 300 -10.96 -13.35 16.69
N ARG A 301 -11.10 -12.12 16.19
CA ARG A 301 -12.20 -11.67 15.32
C ARG A 301 -11.64 -10.90 14.12
N VAL A 302 -12.45 -10.75 13.07
CA VAL A 302 -12.09 -9.91 11.91
C VAL A 302 -11.76 -8.49 12.38
N ASN A 303 -10.68 -7.91 11.83
CA ASN A 303 -10.13 -6.59 12.22
C ASN A 303 -9.65 -6.45 13.68
N HIS A 304 -9.72 -7.51 14.49
CA HIS A 304 -9.22 -7.55 15.86
C HIS A 304 -8.13 -8.63 15.99
N PRO A 305 -6.91 -8.39 15.45
CA PRO A 305 -5.85 -9.38 15.46
C PRO A 305 -5.27 -9.59 16.86
N LEU A 306 -4.91 -10.84 17.15
CA LEU A 306 -4.06 -11.17 18.30
C LEU A 306 -2.67 -10.58 18.06
N ARG A 307 -2.12 -9.91 19.07
CA ARG A 307 -0.76 -9.35 19.04
C ARG A 307 0.11 -10.08 20.05
N VAL A 308 1.16 -10.73 19.58
CA VAL A 308 2.14 -11.44 20.42
C VAL A 308 3.53 -10.96 20.03
N ASP A 309 4.11 -10.11 20.87
CA ASP A 309 5.49 -9.62 20.77
C ASP A 309 5.91 -9.22 19.33
N GLY A 310 5.22 -8.21 18.78
CA GLY A 310 5.46 -7.72 17.42
C GLY A 310 4.81 -8.53 16.29
N VAL A 311 4.37 -9.77 16.55
CA VAL A 311 3.63 -10.59 15.59
C VAL A 311 2.14 -10.31 15.70
N ARG A 312 1.47 -10.21 14.54
CA ARG A 312 0.02 -10.02 14.44
C ARG A 312 -0.59 -11.22 13.75
N VAL A 313 -1.50 -11.92 14.44
CA VAL A 313 -2.22 -13.08 13.94
C VAL A 313 -3.61 -12.64 13.53
N TYR A 314 -3.97 -12.91 12.28
CA TYR A 314 -5.25 -12.54 11.68
C TYR A 314 -6.01 -13.80 11.29
N LEU A 315 -7.34 -13.72 11.38
CA LEU A 315 -8.21 -14.67 10.70
C LEU A 315 -8.31 -14.25 9.22
N ILE A 316 -7.81 -15.11 8.32
CA ILE A 316 -7.80 -14.83 6.86
C ILE A 316 -8.76 -15.73 6.07
N GLY A 317 -9.31 -16.77 6.69
CA GLY A 317 -10.25 -17.70 6.08
C GLY A 317 -10.68 -18.76 7.08
N HIS A 318 -11.68 -19.54 6.71
CA HIS A 318 -12.21 -20.66 7.49
C HIS A 318 -12.80 -21.72 6.57
N GLY A 319 -13.08 -22.89 7.13
CA GLY A 319 -13.67 -24.01 6.43
C GLY A 319 -14.10 -25.08 7.43
N TYR A 320 -14.47 -26.24 6.92
CA TYR A 320 -14.91 -27.36 7.74
C TYR A 320 -13.85 -28.47 7.77
N ALA A 321 -13.74 -29.13 8.92
CA ALA A 321 -12.93 -30.33 9.07
C ALA A 321 -13.79 -31.45 9.65
N PRO A 322 -14.60 -32.15 8.82
CA PRO A 322 -15.41 -33.27 9.29
C PRO A 322 -14.53 -34.36 9.89
N ILE A 323 -15.06 -35.04 10.90
CA ILE A 323 -14.39 -36.18 11.53
C ILE A 323 -14.82 -37.44 10.79
N PHE A 324 -13.85 -38.15 10.22
CA PHE A 324 -14.09 -39.41 9.54
C PHE A 324 -13.63 -40.56 10.42
N LYS A 325 -14.52 -41.53 10.64
CA LYS A 325 -14.18 -42.79 11.32
C LYS A 325 -14.29 -43.94 10.33
N ILE A 326 -13.19 -44.59 10.04
CA ILE A 326 -13.11 -45.72 9.10
C ILE A 326 -12.83 -46.98 9.92
N THR A 327 -13.72 -47.95 9.79
CA THR A 327 -13.66 -49.21 10.53
C THR A 327 -13.56 -50.35 9.54
N SER A 328 -12.61 -51.26 9.73
CA SER A 328 -12.45 -52.44 8.89
C SER A 328 -13.56 -53.46 9.14
N ALA A 329 -13.65 -54.48 8.28
CA ALA A 329 -14.60 -55.58 8.43
C ALA A 329 -14.43 -56.38 9.74
N THR A 330 -13.24 -56.33 10.36
CA THR A 330 -12.97 -56.98 11.65
C THR A 330 -13.35 -56.10 12.85
N GLY A 331 -13.88 -54.90 12.62
CA GLY A 331 -14.23 -53.93 13.67
C GLY A 331 -13.06 -53.06 14.15
N LYS A 332 -11.87 -53.18 13.55
CA LYS A 332 -10.72 -52.33 13.89
C LYS A 332 -10.89 -50.94 13.29
N VAL A 333 -10.66 -49.90 14.09
CA VAL A 333 -10.66 -48.51 13.61
C VAL A 333 -9.33 -48.24 12.92
N GLU A 334 -9.38 -48.00 11.60
CA GLU A 334 -8.20 -47.72 10.77
C GLU A 334 -7.92 -46.22 10.64
N PHE A 335 -8.93 -45.38 10.88
CA PHE A 335 -8.83 -43.91 10.85
C PHE A 335 -9.91 -43.29 11.74
N ASN A 336 -9.59 -42.27 12.52
CA ASN A 336 -10.57 -41.53 13.33
C ASN A 336 -10.08 -40.12 13.65
N ASP A 337 -9.98 -39.27 12.62
CA ASP A 337 -9.43 -37.93 12.75
C ASP A 337 -10.23 -36.90 11.94
N PRO A 338 -10.17 -35.60 12.32
CA PRO A 338 -10.69 -34.53 11.49
C PRO A 338 -9.85 -34.37 10.22
N VAL A 339 -10.51 -34.26 9.07
CA VAL A 339 -9.87 -34.00 7.77
C VAL A 339 -10.30 -32.63 7.28
N PRO A 340 -9.39 -31.67 7.08
CA PRO A 340 -9.75 -30.36 6.55
C PRO A 340 -10.21 -30.47 5.09
N PHE A 341 -11.40 -29.96 4.81
CA PHE A 341 -11.90 -29.75 3.46
C PHE A 341 -11.78 -28.26 3.13
N ILE A 342 -11.11 -27.94 2.03
CA ILE A 342 -10.76 -26.57 1.66
C ILE A 342 -11.84 -26.00 0.73
N PRO A 343 -12.44 -24.84 1.05
CA PRO A 343 -13.43 -24.22 0.19
C PRO A 343 -12.87 -23.93 -1.20
N VAL A 344 -13.55 -24.43 -2.23
CA VAL A 344 -13.31 -24.09 -3.64
C VAL A 344 -14.34 -23.08 -4.16
N GLU A 345 -15.39 -22.84 -3.38
CA GLU A 345 -16.47 -21.90 -3.64
C GLU A 345 -16.87 -21.23 -2.31
N GLN A 346 -17.07 -19.92 -2.27
CA GLN A 346 -17.12 -19.13 -1.02
C GLN A 346 -18.53 -18.84 -0.50
N SER A 347 -19.56 -18.83 -1.35
CA SER A 347 -20.94 -18.51 -0.96
C SER A 347 -21.61 -19.69 -0.23
N GLY A 348 -21.48 -20.90 -0.77
CA GLY A 348 -21.97 -22.13 -0.17
C GLY A 348 -20.94 -22.85 0.70
N LEU A 349 -19.67 -22.46 0.63
CA LEU A 349 -18.53 -23.17 1.22
C LEU A 349 -18.42 -24.62 0.74
N THR A 350 -18.76 -24.86 -0.52
CA THR A 350 -18.45 -26.14 -1.16
C THR A 350 -16.94 -26.36 -1.10
N SER A 351 -16.54 -27.47 -0.49
CA SER A 351 -15.15 -27.69 -0.12
C SER A 351 -14.65 -29.04 -0.61
N GLU A 352 -13.39 -29.14 -0.98
CA GLU A 352 -12.76 -30.38 -1.44
C GLU A 352 -11.74 -30.91 -0.44
N GLY A 353 -11.62 -32.23 -0.34
CA GLY A 353 -10.70 -32.87 0.60
C GLY A 353 -10.28 -34.26 0.18
N VAL A 354 -9.16 -34.72 0.73
CA VAL A 354 -8.64 -36.07 0.53
C VAL A 354 -8.36 -36.72 1.87
N ILE A 355 -9.01 -37.85 2.12
CA ILE A 355 -8.81 -38.70 3.29
C ILE A 355 -7.79 -39.77 2.91
N LYS A 356 -6.70 -39.87 3.67
CA LYS A 356 -5.64 -40.86 3.43
C LYS A 356 -5.60 -41.84 4.59
N VAL A 357 -5.70 -43.14 4.30
CA VAL A 357 -5.67 -44.23 5.29
C VAL A 357 -4.55 -45.21 4.92
N PRO A 358 -3.28 -44.82 5.08
CA PRO A 358 -2.14 -45.61 4.62
C PRO A 358 -1.94 -46.91 5.40
N PHE A 359 -2.58 -47.05 6.57
CA PHE A 359 -2.44 -48.22 7.45
C PHE A 359 -3.63 -49.17 7.40
N ALA A 360 -4.60 -48.91 6.51
CA ALA A 360 -5.69 -49.85 6.28
C ALA A 360 -5.16 -51.19 5.77
N SER A 361 -5.85 -52.27 6.13
CA SER A 361 -5.56 -53.65 5.73
C SER A 361 -6.80 -54.27 5.10
N PRO A 362 -6.70 -55.06 4.01
CA PRO A 362 -5.47 -55.58 3.38
C PRO A 362 -4.75 -54.61 2.42
N SER A 363 -5.40 -53.52 2.01
CA SER A 363 -4.85 -52.52 1.08
C SER A 363 -4.99 -51.12 1.66
N GLN A 364 -4.13 -50.20 1.23
CA GLN A 364 -4.24 -48.80 1.64
C GLN A 364 -5.52 -48.23 1.03
N LEU A 365 -6.18 -47.34 1.76
CA LEU A 365 -7.40 -46.69 1.30
C LEU A 365 -7.17 -45.19 1.15
N GLY A 366 -7.74 -44.62 0.11
CA GLY A 366 -7.84 -43.18 -0.11
C GLY A 366 -9.26 -42.80 -0.48
N PHE A 367 -9.70 -41.62 -0.08
CA PHE A 367 -11.00 -41.10 -0.48
C PHE A 367 -10.82 -39.65 -0.92
N ALA A 368 -11.20 -39.33 -2.14
CA ALA A 368 -11.34 -37.95 -2.59
C ALA A 368 -12.81 -37.56 -2.46
N GLY A 369 -13.08 -36.33 -2.05
CA GLY A 369 -14.47 -35.94 -1.87
C GLY A 369 -14.74 -34.46 -1.85
N VAL A 370 -16.03 -34.18 -1.90
CA VAL A 370 -16.62 -32.85 -1.77
C VAL A 370 -17.47 -32.83 -0.51
N PHE A 371 -17.26 -31.83 0.34
CA PHE A 371 -18.09 -31.53 1.50
C PHE A 371 -19.03 -30.36 1.19
N LEU A 372 -20.30 -30.54 1.52
CA LEU A 372 -21.37 -29.58 1.31
C LEU A 372 -22.02 -29.27 2.67
N PRO A 373 -21.79 -28.08 3.25
CA PRO A 373 -22.38 -27.72 4.54
C PRO A 373 -23.91 -27.77 4.56
N SER A 374 -24.55 -27.29 3.50
CA SER A 374 -26.02 -27.35 3.33
C SER A 374 -26.36 -27.89 1.96
N ALA A 375 -26.25 -29.21 1.81
CA ALA A 375 -26.50 -29.89 0.55
C ALA A 375 -27.95 -29.72 0.09
N ALA A 376 -28.12 -29.41 -1.20
CA ALA A 376 -29.37 -29.45 -1.92
C ALA A 376 -29.13 -29.93 -3.36
N ASP A 377 -30.12 -30.61 -3.93
CA ASP A 377 -30.15 -30.99 -5.34
C ASP A 377 -30.71 -29.83 -6.17
N LEU A 378 -29.87 -29.23 -7.02
CA LEU A 378 -30.22 -28.18 -7.96
C LEU A 378 -30.15 -28.72 -9.38
N GLY A 379 -31.23 -29.37 -9.83
CA GLY A 379 -31.35 -29.85 -11.20
C GLY A 379 -30.45 -31.04 -11.54
N GLY A 380 -30.24 -31.94 -10.59
CA GLY A 380 -29.41 -33.14 -10.71
C GLY A 380 -27.95 -32.93 -10.28
N ARG A 381 -27.60 -31.75 -9.76
CA ARG A 381 -26.27 -31.44 -9.22
C ARG A 381 -26.36 -31.12 -7.74
N LEU A 382 -25.59 -31.85 -6.93
CA LEU A 382 -25.50 -31.62 -5.49
C LEU A 382 -24.61 -30.40 -5.23
N GLU A 383 -25.15 -29.38 -4.58
CA GLU A 383 -24.46 -28.12 -4.26
C GLU A 383 -24.76 -27.68 -2.82
N SER A 384 -23.92 -26.80 -2.27
CA SER A 384 -24.19 -26.18 -0.98
C SER A 384 -24.94 -24.86 -1.17
N VAL A 385 -26.19 -24.79 -0.71
CA VAL A 385 -27.03 -23.58 -0.84
C VAL A 385 -26.86 -22.58 0.31
N PHE A 386 -26.11 -22.95 1.35
CA PHE A 386 -25.90 -22.11 2.52
C PHE A 386 -24.58 -22.48 3.21
N PRO A 387 -23.78 -21.50 3.68
CA PRO A 387 -22.43 -21.76 4.17
C PRO A 387 -22.39 -22.42 5.56
N ALA A 388 -23.45 -22.31 6.36
CA ALA A 388 -23.54 -23.02 7.65
C ALA A 388 -23.87 -24.51 7.44
N PRO A 389 -23.56 -25.40 8.40
CA PRO A 389 -23.75 -26.84 8.21
C PRO A 389 -25.19 -27.24 8.57
N LEU A 390 -26.19 -26.80 7.80
CA LEU A 390 -27.62 -27.08 8.08
C LEU A 390 -28.08 -28.45 7.59
N ASN A 391 -27.49 -28.93 6.49
CA ASN A 391 -27.67 -30.28 5.96
C ASN A 391 -26.32 -30.78 5.45
N PRO A 392 -25.38 -31.13 6.36
CA PRO A 392 -24.01 -31.44 5.98
C PRO A 392 -23.92 -32.81 5.30
N GLU A 393 -23.42 -32.83 4.06
CA GLU A 393 -23.19 -34.06 3.31
C GLU A 393 -21.75 -34.13 2.80
N VAL A 394 -21.24 -35.35 2.63
CA VAL A 394 -19.96 -35.63 1.98
C VAL A 394 -20.21 -36.60 0.84
N SER A 395 -19.77 -36.24 -0.36
CA SER A 395 -19.66 -37.17 -1.49
C SER A 395 -18.22 -37.65 -1.60
N LEU A 396 -18.02 -38.98 -1.59
CA LEU A 396 -16.70 -39.60 -1.60
C LEU A 396 -16.55 -40.53 -2.80
N VAL A 397 -15.39 -40.46 -3.46
CA VAL A 397 -14.88 -41.46 -4.37
C VAL A 397 -13.77 -42.23 -3.65
N SER A 398 -13.92 -43.54 -3.55
CA SER A 398 -12.96 -44.42 -2.87
C SER A 398 -11.91 -44.95 -3.84
N TYR A 399 -10.70 -45.11 -3.31
CA TYR A 399 -9.54 -45.68 -3.97
C TYR A 399 -8.93 -46.73 -3.04
N ALA A 400 -8.46 -47.83 -3.61
CA ALA A 400 -7.70 -48.86 -2.92
C ALA A 400 -6.44 -49.17 -3.73
N GLY A 401 -5.29 -49.29 -3.05
CA GLY A 401 -3.99 -49.48 -3.71
C GLY A 401 -2.88 -49.91 -2.76
#